data_AF-A0AA88I036-F1
#
_entry.id   AF-A0AA88I036-F1
#
_cell.length_a   1.000
_cell.length_b   1.000
_cell.length_c   1.000
_cell.angle_alpha   90.00
_cell.angle_beta   90.00
_cell.angle_gamma   90.00
#
_symmetry.space_group_name_H-M   'P 1'
#
loop_
_entity.id
_entity.type
_entity.pdbx_description
1 polymer ?
#
loop_
_entity_poly.entity_id
_entity_poly.type
_entity_poly.pdbx_seq_one_letter_code
_entity_poly.pdbx_strand_id
1 'polypeptide(L)'
;MADVLVGMASSLIKWPEGQHAQNVREHFNKMSEFSEAIGCIDGTHIPIPAPTEHNFHIIRDSAYPLSPYLLTPYRETGNLTRYQQNYKFRHSSTRMTIDRAFGHQKGRFLRLQFFPSPDIAFICKSVISCRVLHNICVDSSELIPVDAENYRDPSLTNSDFDVRLVENIR
;
A
#
# COMPACT_ATOMS: atom_id res chain seq x y z
N MET A 1 -17.41 3.66 18.63
CA MET A 1 -16.48 4.62 17.99
C MET A 1 -15.78 4.00 16.79
N ALA A 2 -15.14 2.84 16.92
CA ALA A 2 -14.56 2.12 15.77
C ALA A 2 -15.58 1.83 14.66
N ASP A 3 -16.81 1.45 14.99
CA ASP A 3 -17.84 1.18 13.97
C ASP A 3 -18.23 2.40 13.13
N VAL A 4 -18.15 3.61 13.71
CA VAL A 4 -18.41 4.86 12.97
C VAL A 4 -17.31 5.10 11.94
N LEU A 5 -16.04 4.96 12.36
CA LEU A 5 -14.90 5.12 11.45
C LEU A 5 -14.90 4.05 10.36
N VAL A 6 -15.22 2.79 10.71
CA VAL A 6 -15.35 1.71 9.73
C VAL A 6 -16.48 2.00 8.74
N GLY A 7 -17.60 2.60 9.18
CA GLY A 7 -18.66 3.06 8.29
C GLY A 7 -18.21 4.12 7.27
N MET A 8 -17.19 4.91 7.58
CA MET A 8 -16.60 5.91 6.68
C MET A 8 -15.54 5.32 5.73
N ALA A 9 -15.16 4.05 5.87
CA ALA A 9 -14.09 3.46 5.07
C ALA A 9 -14.37 3.53 3.57
N SER A 10 -15.60 3.26 3.14
CA SER A 10 -15.99 3.27 1.72
C SER A 10 -15.88 4.64 1.04
N SER A 11 -15.98 5.74 1.80
CA SER A 11 -15.86 7.09 1.24
C SER A 11 -14.41 7.58 1.19
N LEU A 12 -13.55 7.07 2.07
CA LEU A 12 -12.18 7.56 2.27
C LEU A 12 -11.09 6.61 1.76
N ILE A 13 -11.36 5.31 1.68
CA ILE A 13 -10.43 4.29 1.16
C ILE A 13 -10.98 3.83 -0.19
N LYS A 14 -10.45 4.43 -1.27
CA LYS A 14 -10.92 4.19 -2.64
C LYS A 14 -9.77 3.80 -3.54
N TRP A 15 -10.09 3.02 -4.56
CA TRP A 15 -9.18 2.78 -5.67
C TRP A 15 -8.87 4.11 -6.37
N PRO A 16 -7.63 4.35 -6.79
CA PRO A 16 -7.33 5.51 -7.59
C PRO A 16 -8.04 5.39 -8.95
N GLU A 17 -8.69 6.46 -9.37
CA GLU A 17 -9.43 6.54 -10.64
C GLU A 17 -9.03 7.79 -11.43
N GLY A 18 -9.21 7.75 -12.75
CA GLY A 18 -8.96 8.88 -13.65
C GLY A 18 -7.54 9.44 -13.53
N GLN A 19 -7.43 10.77 -13.38
CA GLN A 19 -6.12 11.45 -13.27
C GLN A 19 -5.31 10.99 -12.05
N HIS A 20 -5.96 10.64 -10.94
CA HIS A 20 -5.25 10.16 -9.76
C HIS A 20 -4.57 8.80 -10.03
N ALA A 21 -5.23 7.90 -10.76
CA ALA A 21 -4.61 6.64 -11.20
C ALA A 21 -3.40 6.88 -12.10
N GLN A 22 -3.48 7.87 -13.00
CA GLN A 22 -2.36 8.24 -13.86
C GLN A 22 -1.17 8.80 -13.06
N ASN A 23 -1.44 9.65 -12.07
CA ASN A 23 -0.40 10.20 -11.20
C ASN A 23 0.28 9.09 -10.37
N VAL A 24 -0.49 8.17 -9.80
CA VAL A 24 0.04 7.02 -9.05
C VAL A 24 0.89 6.12 -9.97
N ARG A 25 0.42 5.87 -11.19
CA ARG A 25 1.19 5.13 -12.21
C ARG A 25 2.52 5.79 -12.54
N GLU A 26 2.52 7.09 -12.80
CA GLU A 26 3.73 7.84 -13.08
C GLU A 26 4.72 7.81 -11.91
N HIS A 27 4.21 7.86 -10.68
CA HIS A 27 5.01 7.73 -9.48
C HIS A 27 5.70 6.36 -9.38
N PHE A 28 4.96 5.27 -9.56
CA PHE A 28 5.52 3.92 -9.61
C PHE A 28 6.52 3.75 -10.75
N ASN A 29 6.24 4.32 -11.93
CA ASN A 29 7.17 4.28 -13.05
C ASN A 29 8.48 5.03 -12.75
N LYS A 30 8.41 6.20 -12.08
CA LYS A 30 9.61 6.96 -11.70
C LYS A 30 10.44 6.24 -10.63
N MET A 31 9.80 5.51 -9.72
CA MET A 31 10.46 4.84 -8.61
C MET A 31 11.18 3.55 -9.02
N SER A 32 10.53 2.73 -9.85
CA SER A 32 10.96 1.36 -10.10
C SER A 32 10.74 0.91 -11.55
N GLU A 33 10.50 1.85 -12.46
CA GLU A 33 10.23 1.66 -13.89
C GLU A 33 9.02 0.77 -14.20
N PHE A 34 8.17 0.44 -13.21
CA PHE A 34 6.92 -0.28 -13.45
C PHE A 34 5.89 0.68 -14.04
N SER A 35 5.85 0.73 -15.37
CA SER A 35 5.05 1.67 -16.16
C SER A 35 3.53 1.54 -16.02
N GLU A 36 3.06 0.44 -15.45
CA GLU A 36 1.64 0.07 -15.34
C GLU A 36 1.22 -0.27 -13.89
N ALA A 37 2.14 -0.17 -12.92
CA ALA A 37 1.79 -0.40 -11.52
C ALA A 37 1.01 0.80 -10.98
N ILE A 38 -0.14 0.52 -10.34
CA ILE A 38 -0.95 1.55 -9.68
C ILE A 38 -1.15 1.26 -8.18
N GLY A 39 -0.45 0.26 -7.67
CA GLY A 39 -0.52 -0.10 -6.27
C GLY A 39 0.32 -1.34 -5.94
N CYS A 40 0.61 -1.46 -4.66
CA CYS A 40 1.27 -2.59 -4.05
C CYS A 40 0.40 -3.09 -2.91
N ILE A 41 0.36 -4.40 -2.71
CA ILE A 41 -0.42 -4.96 -1.61
C ILE A 41 0.39 -6.07 -0.93
N ASP A 42 0.37 -6.03 0.39
CA ASP A 42 1.03 -7.02 1.24
C ASP A 42 -0.01 -7.86 2.00
N GLY A 43 0.41 -9.06 2.43
CA GLY A 43 -0.38 -10.13 3.06
C GLY A 43 -1.82 -9.82 3.44
N THR A 44 -2.78 -10.30 2.63
CA THR A 44 -4.22 -10.32 2.96
C THR A 44 -4.90 -11.54 2.34
N HIS A 45 -5.69 -12.30 3.12
CA HIS A 45 -6.55 -13.37 2.60
C HIS A 45 -7.84 -12.81 1.96
N ILE A 46 -7.82 -11.56 1.48
CA ILE A 46 -8.98 -10.88 0.91
C ILE A 46 -8.93 -11.05 -0.62
N PRO A 47 -9.98 -11.61 -1.24
CA PRO A 47 -10.10 -11.64 -2.70
C PRO A 47 -10.15 -10.22 -3.24
N ILE A 48 -9.24 -9.88 -4.14
CA ILE A 48 -9.19 -8.53 -4.72
C ILE A 48 -9.76 -8.57 -6.13
N PRO A 49 -10.77 -7.73 -6.42
CA PRO A 49 -11.27 -7.58 -7.78
C PRO A 49 -10.16 -7.02 -8.68
N ALA A 50 -10.06 -7.54 -9.89
CA ALA A 50 -9.11 -7.04 -10.87
C ALA A 50 -9.35 -5.54 -11.12
N PRO A 51 -8.29 -4.75 -11.39
CA PRO A 51 -8.44 -3.41 -11.95
C PRO A 51 -9.38 -3.45 -13.15
N THR A 52 -10.25 -2.44 -13.26
CA THR A 52 -11.23 -2.33 -14.35
C THR A 52 -10.60 -1.96 -15.69
N GLU A 53 -9.38 -1.41 -15.69
CA GLU A 53 -8.64 -1.05 -16.90
C GLU A 53 -7.56 -2.09 -17.24
N HIS A 54 -7.44 -2.43 -18.53
CA HIS A 54 -6.59 -3.51 -19.01
C HIS A 54 -5.07 -3.25 -18.96
N ASN A 55 -4.64 -2.02 -18.61
CA ASN A 55 -3.23 -1.60 -18.60
C ASN A 55 -2.72 -1.28 -17.20
N PHE A 56 -3.38 -1.81 -16.16
CA PHE A 56 -2.97 -1.62 -14.79
C PHE A 56 -2.65 -2.93 -14.09
N HIS A 57 -1.61 -2.86 -13.27
CA HIS A 57 -1.11 -3.99 -12.51
C HIS A 57 -0.97 -3.65 -11.03
N ILE A 58 -1.11 -4.68 -10.21
CA ILE A 58 -0.88 -4.65 -8.77
C ILE A 58 0.35 -5.51 -8.47
N ILE A 59 1.27 -4.98 -7.65
CA ILE A 59 2.44 -5.73 -7.19
C ILE A 59 2.10 -6.54 -5.92
N ARG A 60 2.49 -7.83 -5.89
CA ARG A 60 2.22 -8.78 -4.79
C ARG A 60 3.43 -9.61 -4.39
N ASP A 61 3.32 -10.32 -3.26
CA ASP A 61 4.33 -11.29 -2.80
C ASP A 61 4.29 -12.60 -3.62
N SER A 62 5.21 -13.51 -3.30
CA SER A 62 5.33 -14.83 -3.94
C SER A 62 4.26 -15.84 -3.52
N ALA A 63 3.42 -15.53 -2.53
CA ALA A 63 2.32 -16.39 -2.08
C ALA A 63 1.10 -16.31 -3.02
N TYR A 64 1.01 -15.28 -3.88
CA TYR A 64 -0.03 -15.17 -4.89
C TYR A 64 0.43 -15.72 -6.26
N PRO A 65 -0.51 -16.23 -7.08
CA PRO A 65 -0.22 -16.60 -8.47
C PRO A 65 -0.06 -15.34 -9.35
N LEU A 66 0.77 -15.44 -10.39
CA LEU A 66 0.85 -14.42 -11.44
C LEU A 66 -0.49 -14.37 -12.23
N SER A 67 -0.97 -13.18 -12.56
CA SER A 67 -2.17 -12.99 -13.39
C SER A 67 -2.04 -11.76 -14.31
N PRO A 68 -2.97 -11.54 -15.27
CA PRO A 68 -2.94 -10.36 -16.15
C PRO A 68 -2.98 -9.00 -15.42
N TYR A 69 -3.30 -8.98 -14.14
CA TYR A 69 -3.40 -7.77 -13.32
C TYR A 69 -2.53 -7.85 -12.06
N LEU A 70 -1.78 -8.94 -11.87
CA LEU A 70 -1.04 -9.22 -10.63
C LEU A 70 0.38 -9.64 -10.95
N LEU A 71 1.36 -8.84 -10.53
CA LEU A 71 2.77 -9.08 -10.73
C LEU A 71 3.42 -9.59 -9.45
N THR A 72 3.99 -10.80 -9.53
CA THR A 72 4.64 -11.49 -8.40
C THR A 72 6.13 -11.65 -8.66
N PRO A 73 6.97 -11.78 -7.62
CA PRO A 73 8.42 -11.90 -7.81
C PRO A 73 8.76 -13.24 -8.45
N TYR A 74 9.88 -13.32 -9.17
CA TYR A 74 10.43 -14.61 -9.60
C TYR A 74 10.74 -15.46 -8.36
N ARG A 75 10.37 -16.75 -8.43
CA ARG A 75 10.79 -17.73 -7.41
C ARG A 75 12.31 -17.81 -7.39
N GLU A 76 12.89 -17.91 -6.19
CA GLU A 76 14.32 -18.04 -6.02
C GLU A 76 14.80 -19.37 -6.58
N THR A 77 15.21 -19.33 -7.84
CA THR A 77 15.84 -20.42 -8.55
C THR A 77 17.27 -19.94 -8.78
N GLY A 78 18.28 -20.67 -8.30
CA GLY A 78 19.67 -20.19 -8.21
C GLY A 78 20.32 -19.66 -9.49
N ASN A 79 19.65 -19.80 -10.65
CA ASN A 79 20.10 -19.34 -11.96
C ASN A 79 19.14 -18.28 -12.54
N LEU A 80 19.08 -17.09 -11.92
CA LEU A 80 18.32 -15.97 -12.49
C LEU A 80 19.13 -15.27 -13.59
N THR A 81 18.52 -15.05 -14.75
CA THR A 81 19.08 -14.21 -15.81
C THR A 81 19.23 -12.75 -15.36
N ARG A 82 20.07 -11.96 -16.05
CA ARG A 82 20.21 -10.51 -15.78
C ARG A 82 18.86 -9.77 -15.85
N TYR A 83 17.97 -10.16 -16.76
CA TYR A 83 16.62 -9.59 -16.86
C TYR A 83 15.75 -9.93 -15.65
N GLN A 84 15.81 -11.18 -15.17
CA GLN A 84 15.08 -11.61 -13.98
C GLN A 84 15.62 -10.95 -12.71
N GLN A 85 16.94 -10.77 -12.61
CA GLN A 85 17.56 -10.02 -11.51
C GLN A 85 17.12 -8.56 -11.51
N ASN A 86 17.10 -7.91 -12.68
CA ASN A 86 16.62 -6.53 -12.81
C ASN A 86 15.15 -6.41 -12.41
N TYR A 87 14.30 -7.32 -12.89
CA TYR A 87 12.90 -7.38 -12.48
C TYR A 87 12.77 -7.59 -10.97
N LYS A 88 13.53 -8.52 -10.37
CA LYS A 88 13.52 -8.77 -8.93
C LYS A 88 13.89 -7.52 -8.14
N PHE A 89 14.96 -6.84 -8.53
CA PHE A 89 15.38 -5.57 -7.93
C PHE A 89 14.27 -4.52 -7.99
N ARG A 90 13.70 -4.31 -9.18
CA ARG A 90 12.59 -3.37 -9.39
C ARG A 90 11.37 -3.75 -8.56
N HIS A 91 11.01 -5.03 -8.53
CA HIS A 91 9.84 -5.55 -7.81
C HIS A 91 10.01 -5.34 -6.30
N SER A 92 11.16 -5.70 -5.75
CA SER A 92 11.50 -5.46 -4.34
C SER A 92 11.54 -3.96 -4.01
N SER A 93 12.10 -3.11 -4.90
CA SER A 93 12.10 -1.66 -4.72
C SER A 93 10.68 -1.09 -4.65
N THR A 94 9.80 -1.55 -5.54
CA THR A 94 8.38 -1.14 -5.59
C THR A 94 7.61 -1.57 -4.35
N ARG A 95 7.94 -2.74 -3.80
CA ARG A 95 7.34 -3.21 -2.54
C ARG A 95 7.80 -2.41 -1.33
N MET A 96 8.95 -1.76 -1.40
CA MET A 96 9.42 -0.90 -0.30
C MET A 96 8.38 0.18 0.04
N THR A 97 7.61 0.66 -0.94
CA THR A 97 6.52 1.64 -0.74
C THR A 97 5.43 1.11 0.19
N ILE A 98 4.96 -0.13 0.00
CA ILE A 98 3.92 -0.72 0.84
C ILE A 98 4.45 -1.04 2.23
N ASP A 99 5.68 -1.56 2.33
CA ASP A 99 6.32 -1.88 3.61
C ASP A 99 6.54 -0.60 4.46
N ARG A 100 6.99 0.48 3.82
CA ARG A 100 7.16 1.80 4.45
C ARG A 100 5.83 2.38 4.91
N ALA A 101 4.79 2.31 4.08
CA ALA A 101 3.46 2.82 4.43
C ALA A 101 2.86 2.10 5.65
N PHE A 102 2.98 0.77 5.72
CA PHE A 102 2.60 0.02 6.92
C PHE A 102 3.46 0.37 8.14
N GLY A 103 4.78 0.58 7.94
CA GLY A 103 5.69 1.05 8.98
C GLY A 103 5.23 2.38 9.59
N HIS A 104 4.90 3.37 8.74
CA HIS A 104 4.37 4.66 9.20
C HIS A 104 3.04 4.54 9.93
N GLN A 105 2.12 3.69 9.45
CA GLN A 105 0.84 3.51 10.13
C GLN A 105 1.02 2.92 11.53
N LYS A 106 1.89 1.92 11.68
CA LYS A 106 2.25 1.33 12.99
C LYS A 106 2.99 2.32 13.89
N GLY A 107 3.83 3.18 13.33
CA GLY A 107 4.52 4.25 14.06
C GLY A 107 3.57 5.33 14.57
N ARG A 108 2.63 5.76 13.72
CA ARG A 108 1.64 6.81 14.04
C ARG A 108 0.57 6.35 15.02
N PHE A 109 0.08 5.13 14.84
CA PHE A 109 -1.00 4.58 15.66
C PHE A 109 -0.45 3.45 16.53
N LEU A 110 -0.01 3.81 17.74
CA LEU A 110 0.53 2.86 18.73
C LEU A 110 -0.38 1.64 18.96
N ARG A 111 -1.69 1.79 18.75
CA ARG A 111 -2.64 0.67 18.87
C ARG A 111 -2.33 -0.49 17.91
N LEU A 112 -1.71 -0.22 16.76
CA LEU A 112 -1.33 -1.26 15.79
C LEU A 112 -0.04 -2.00 16.17
N GLN A 113 0.71 -1.51 17.17
CA GLN A 113 1.92 -2.18 17.64
C GLN A 113 1.63 -3.33 18.61
N PHE A 114 0.50 -3.28 19.31
CA PHE A 114 0.15 -4.29 20.30
C PHE A 114 -1.36 -4.51 20.42
N PHE A 115 -1.76 -5.77 20.21
CA PHE A 115 -3.12 -6.26 20.42
C PHE A 115 -3.14 -7.26 21.57
N PRO A 116 -3.78 -6.94 22.72
CA PRO A 116 -3.88 -7.85 23.85
C PRO A 116 -4.81 -9.04 23.60
N SER A 117 -5.69 -8.95 22.60
CA SER A 117 -6.61 -10.00 22.20
C SER A 117 -6.36 -10.38 20.74
N PRO A 118 -6.36 -11.68 20.38
CA PRO A 118 -6.26 -12.14 18.99
C PRO A 118 -7.59 -12.03 18.24
N ASP A 119 -8.56 -11.26 18.74
CA ASP A 119 -9.83 -11.02 18.05
C ASP A 119 -9.59 -10.33 16.70
N ILE A 120 -9.71 -11.13 15.64
CA ILE A 120 -9.49 -10.71 14.24
C ILE A 120 -10.45 -9.57 13.87
N ALA A 121 -11.71 -9.62 14.29
CA ALA A 121 -12.67 -8.58 13.95
C ALA A 121 -12.26 -7.25 14.59
N PHE A 122 -11.82 -7.27 15.84
CA PHE A 122 -11.29 -6.09 16.52
C PHE A 122 -10.01 -5.56 15.86
N ILE A 123 -9.09 -6.44 15.48
CA ILE A 123 -7.84 -6.08 14.80
C ILE A 123 -8.14 -5.42 13.46
N CYS A 124 -8.98 -6.03 12.62
CA CYS A 124 -9.42 -5.47 11.34
C CYS A 124 -10.07 -4.10 11.54
N LYS A 125 -11.03 -3.97 12.46
CA LYS A 125 -11.67 -2.67 12.74
C LYS A 125 -10.66 -1.60 13.18
N SER A 126 -9.63 -1.98 13.92
CA SER A 126 -8.57 -1.06 14.36
C SER A 126 -7.70 -0.60 13.18
N VAL A 127 -7.28 -1.50 12.30
CA VAL A 127 -6.50 -1.17 11.09
C VAL A 127 -7.29 -0.22 10.18
N ILE A 128 -8.55 -0.54 9.90
CA ILE A 128 -9.45 0.28 9.08
C ILE A 128 -9.65 1.66 9.70
N SER A 129 -9.94 1.71 11.00
CA SER A 129 -10.12 2.98 11.72
C SER A 129 -8.87 3.85 11.64
N CYS A 130 -7.68 3.27 11.81
CA CYS A 130 -6.42 3.99 11.69
C CYS A 130 -6.20 4.53 10.27
N ARG A 131 -6.58 3.76 9.24
CA ARG A 131 -6.47 4.21 7.84
C ARG A 131 -7.43 5.35 7.53
N VAL A 132 -8.67 5.23 8.00
CA VAL A 132 -9.70 6.28 7.88
C VAL A 132 -9.23 7.58 8.55
N LEU A 133 -8.75 7.50 9.79
CA LEU A 133 -8.22 8.65 10.52
C LEU A 133 -7.01 9.28 9.81
N HIS A 134 -6.10 8.46 9.29
CA HIS A 134 -4.97 8.95 8.50
C HIS A 134 -5.44 9.75 7.29
N ASN A 135 -6.38 9.23 6.52
CA ASN A 135 -6.91 9.92 5.33
C ASN A 135 -7.64 11.22 5.72
N ILE A 136 -8.40 11.24 6.83
CA ILE A 136 -9.01 12.47 7.34
C ILE A 136 -7.95 13.53 7.64
N CYS A 137 -6.85 13.17 8.31
CA CYS A 137 -5.78 14.12 8.62
C CYS A 137 -5.04 14.61 7.36
N VAL A 138 -4.86 13.75 6.35
CA VAL A 138 -4.27 14.13 5.08
C VAL A 138 -5.18 15.14 4.36
N ASP A 139 -6.49 14.88 4.32
CA ASP A 139 -7.47 15.77 3.69
C ASP A 139 -7.64 17.09 4.47
N SER A 140 -7.50 17.09 5.80
CA SER A 140 -7.61 18.28 6.64
C SER A 140 -6.35 19.17 6.64
N SER A 141 -5.29 18.79 5.92
CA SER A 141 -3.98 19.46 5.91
C SER A 141 -3.33 19.62 7.30
N GLU A 142 -3.76 18.83 8.29
CA GLU A 142 -3.11 18.83 9.60
C GLU A 142 -1.71 18.19 9.45
N LEU A 143 -0.69 19.01 9.69
CA LEU A 143 0.71 18.61 9.70
C LEU A 143 0.89 17.37 10.58
N ILE A 144 1.42 16.30 9.98
CA ILE A 144 1.86 15.10 10.68
C ILE A 144 2.79 15.57 11.83
N PRO A 145 2.56 15.16 13.10
CA PRO A 145 3.38 15.59 14.22
C PRO A 145 4.86 15.37 13.92
N VAL A 146 5.64 16.43 14.14
CA VAL A 146 7.05 16.59 13.78
C VAL A 146 7.95 15.54 14.48
N ASP A 147 7.43 14.82 15.48
CA ASP A 147 8.15 13.73 16.15
C ASP A 147 8.23 12.44 15.31
N ALA A 148 7.51 12.37 14.19
CA ALA A 148 7.73 11.36 13.15
C ALA A 148 8.96 11.64 12.26
N GLU A 149 9.62 12.80 12.42
CA GLU A 149 10.85 13.13 11.67
C GLU A 149 12.05 12.25 12.04
N ASN A 150 12.04 11.58 13.19
CA ASN A 150 13.04 10.55 13.50
C ASN A 150 12.91 9.30 12.60
N TYR A 151 11.86 9.24 11.77
CA TYR A 151 11.65 8.23 10.73
C TYR A 151 11.41 8.88 9.35
N ARG A 152 11.86 10.13 9.13
CA ARG A 152 12.01 10.67 7.77
C ARG A 152 13.28 10.09 7.16
N ASP A 153 13.14 9.13 6.27
CA ASP A 153 14.17 8.85 5.28
C ASP A 153 14.31 10.14 4.42
N PRO A 154 15.50 10.79 4.37
CA PRO A 154 15.72 12.03 3.63
C PRO A 154 15.47 11.91 2.12
N SER A 155 15.29 10.69 1.60
CA SER A 155 14.89 10.45 0.21
C SER A 155 13.41 10.67 -0.07
N LEU A 156 12.58 10.92 0.95
CA LEU A 156 11.12 11.05 0.83
C LEU A 156 10.68 12.45 0.41
N THR A 157 9.77 12.49 -0.56
CA THR A 157 9.06 13.68 -1.05
C THR A 157 7.59 13.60 -0.65
N ASN A 158 6.87 14.73 -0.65
CA ASN A 158 5.41 14.73 -0.42
C ASN A 158 4.62 13.81 -1.37
N SER A 159 5.18 13.46 -2.54
CA SER A 159 4.58 12.49 -3.47
C SER A 159 4.66 11.03 -3.02
N ASP A 160 5.62 10.68 -2.15
CA ASP A 160 5.70 9.32 -1.57
C ASP A 160 4.58 9.06 -0.55
N PHE A 161 3.89 10.12 -0.10
CA PHE A 161 2.75 10.08 0.81
C PHE A 161 1.41 9.95 0.09
N ASP A 162 1.38 10.10 -1.24
CA ASP A 162 0.16 10.05 -2.05
C ASP A 162 -0.24 8.60 -2.43
N VAL A 163 0.54 7.61 -1.99
CA VAL A 163 0.18 6.20 -2.11
C VAL A 163 -0.88 5.89 -1.05
N ARG A 164 -2.14 6.13 -1.42
CA ARG A 164 -3.28 5.66 -0.65
C ARG A 164 -3.15 4.14 -0.54
N LEU A 165 -2.93 3.62 0.66
CA LEU A 165 -3.05 2.19 0.93
C LEU A 165 -4.50 1.80 0.61
N VAL A 166 -4.69 1.19 -0.56
CA VAL A 166 -6.00 0.72 -0.97
C VAL A 166 -6.19 -0.68 -0.40
N GLU A 167 -6.67 -0.72 0.83
CA GLU A 167 -7.25 -1.94 1.37
C GLU A 167 -8.72 -1.96 0.94
N ASN A 168 -9.03 -2.82 -0.03
CA ASN A 168 -10.41 -3.07 -0.42
C ASN A 168 -11.08 -3.84 0.72
N ILE A 169 -11.78 -3.14 1.62
CA ILE A 169 -12.72 -3.75 2.56
C ILE A 169 -14.09 -3.72 1.88
N ARG A 170 -14.47 -4.84 1.28
CA ARG A 170 -15.87 -5.21 1.08
C ARG A 170 -16.16 -6.46 1.88
#